data_AF-A0A820SZT3-F1
#
_entry.id   AF-A0A820SZT3-F1
#
_cell.length_a   1.000
_cell.length_b   1.000
_cell.length_c   1.000
_cell.angle_alpha   90.00
_cell.angle_beta   90.00
_cell.angle_gamma   90.00
#
_symmetry.space_group_name_H-M   'P 1'
#
loop_
_entity.id
_entity.type
_entity.pdbx_description
1 polymer ?
#
loop_
_entity_poly.entity_id
_entity_poly.type
_entity_poly.pdbx_seq_one_letter_code
_entity_poly.pdbx_strand_id
1 'polypeptide(L)'
;MDQICNDTLSIYYAQNIYVELLWKYILSHSSTELDAVKFFDKLIQFLLYLLDVHLIVDGFINSQINEIQRMDPLMQSMWPKPSRNEISLINDIDMDHY
;
A
#
# COMPACT_ATOMS: atom_id res chain seq x y z
N MET A 1 -0.79 7.74 28.56
CA MET A 1 -1.88 6.84 28.13
C MET A 1 -3.12 7.61 27.69
N ASP A 2 -3.39 8.80 28.21
CA ASP A 2 -4.60 9.58 27.86
C ASP A 2 -4.61 10.17 26.44
N GLN A 3 -3.45 10.40 25.83
CA GLN A 3 -3.34 11.03 24.51
C GLN A 3 -3.82 10.12 23.36
N ILE A 4 -3.54 8.81 23.44
CA ILE A 4 -3.96 7.80 22.45
C ILE A 4 -5.49 7.61 22.48
N CYS A 5 -6.10 7.74 23.66
CA CYS A 5 -7.55 7.59 23.84
C CYS A 5 -8.34 8.77 23.25
N ASN A 6 -7.82 10.00 23.40
CA ASN A 6 -8.41 11.20 22.80
C ASN A 6 -8.35 11.20 21.26
N ASP A 7 -7.23 10.74 20.69
CA ASP A 7 -7.09 10.63 19.23
C ASP A 7 -8.12 9.65 18.66
N THR A 8 -8.33 8.52 19.33
CA THR A 8 -9.30 7.50 18.87
C THR A 8 -10.74 8.03 18.88
N LEU A 9 -11.13 8.78 19.92
CA LEU A 9 -12.44 9.44 20.01
C LEU A 9 -12.64 10.49 18.91
N SER A 10 -11.62 11.30 18.64
CA SER A 10 -11.67 12.32 17.59
C SER A 10 -11.75 11.71 16.18
N ILE A 11 -11.10 10.56 15.96
CA ILE A 11 -11.18 9.79 14.71
C ILE A 11 -12.61 9.29 14.49
N TYR A 12 -13.24 8.69 15.49
CA TYR A 12 -14.64 8.23 15.38
C TYR A 12 -15.60 9.40 15.14
N TYR A 13 -15.37 10.53 15.79
CA TYR A 13 -16.18 11.73 15.57
C TYR A 13 -16.07 12.25 14.13
N ALA A 14 -14.86 12.33 13.59
CA ALA A 14 -14.62 12.73 12.21
C ALA A 14 -15.26 11.74 11.21
N GLN A 15 -15.12 10.43 11.46
CA GLN A 15 -15.73 9.38 10.63
C GLN A 15 -17.26 9.51 10.58
N ASN A 16 -17.90 9.78 11.72
CA ASN A 16 -19.35 9.99 11.78
C ASN A 16 -19.80 11.19 10.94
N ILE A 17 -19.04 12.29 10.96
CA ILE A 17 -19.31 13.47 10.12
C ILE A 17 -19.25 13.09 8.64
N TYR A 18 -18.25 12.32 8.21
CA TYR A 18 -18.13 11.89 6.81
C TYR A 18 -19.29 10.99 6.39
N VAL A 19 -19.73 10.07 7.24
CA VAL A 19 -20.89 9.21 6.97
C VAL A 19 -22.17 10.05 6.83
N GLU A 20 -22.35 11.04 7.69
CA GLU A 20 -23.51 11.94 7.63
C GLU A 20 -23.53 12.80 6.35
N LEU A 21 -22.38 13.34 5.96
CA LEU A 21 -22.23 14.10 4.72
C LEU A 21 -22.48 13.23 3.48
N LEU A 22 -21.94 12.01 3.48
CA LEU A 22 -22.16 11.03 2.42
C LEU A 22 -23.64 10.67 2.31
N TRP A 23 -24.32 10.46 3.43
CA TRP A 23 -25.76 10.18 3.46
C TRP A 23 -26.57 11.35 2.89
N LYS A 24 -26.29 12.58 3.31
CA LYS A 24 -26.92 13.81 2.78
C LYS A 24 -26.69 13.95 1.27
N TYR A 25 -25.49 13.66 0.80
CA TYR A 25 -25.15 13.68 -0.62
C TYR A 25 -26.00 12.65 -1.40
N ILE A 26 -26.08 11.41 -0.93
CA ILE A 26 -26.86 10.35 -1.57
C ILE A 26 -28.34 10.73 -1.63
N LEU A 27 -28.90 11.26 -0.53
CA LEU A 27 -30.29 11.73 -0.51
C LEU A 27 -30.54 12.85 -1.50
N SER A 28 -29.62 13.81 -1.64
CA SER A 28 -29.77 14.94 -2.57
C SER A 28 -29.75 14.53 -4.05
N HIS A 29 -29.18 13.38 -4.37
CA HIS A 29 -29.03 12.88 -5.75
C HIS A 29 -29.94 11.68 -6.06
N SER A 30 -30.73 11.21 -5.10
CA SER A 30 -31.64 10.08 -5.28
C SER A 30 -33.06 10.59 -5.52
N SER A 31 -33.74 9.99 -6.50
CA SER A 31 -35.13 10.33 -6.82
C SER A 31 -36.12 9.86 -5.74
N THR A 32 -35.77 8.79 -5.02
CA THR A 32 -36.57 8.23 -3.93
C THR A 32 -35.69 7.78 -2.77
N GLU A 33 -36.25 7.74 -1.55
CA GLU A 33 -35.56 7.19 -0.37
C GLU A 33 -35.20 5.72 -0.55
N LEU A 34 -36.03 4.96 -1.25
CA LEU A 34 -35.77 3.55 -1.55
C LEU A 34 -34.51 3.37 -2.41
N ASP A 35 -34.31 4.24 -3.39
CA ASP A 35 -33.13 4.21 -4.24
C ASP A 35 -31.87 4.65 -3.50
N ALA A 36 -32.00 5.63 -2.59
CA ALA A 36 -30.91 6.04 -1.69
C ALA A 36 -30.44 4.87 -0.81
N VAL A 37 -31.38 4.12 -0.22
CA VAL A 37 -31.07 2.94 0.60
C VAL A 37 -30.41 1.84 -0.22
N LYS A 38 -30.93 1.53 -1.41
CA LYS A 38 -30.31 0.53 -2.31
C LYS A 38 -28.90 0.93 -2.75
N PHE A 39 -28.68 2.22 -3.02
CA PHE A 39 -27.37 2.72 -3.36
C PHE A 39 -26.41 2.60 -2.18
N PHE A 40 -26.86 2.98 -0.98
CA PHE A 40 -26.06 2.88 0.24
C PHE A 40 -25.68 1.43 0.56
N ASP A 41 -26.61 0.48 0.43
CA ASP A 41 -26.34 -0.96 0.60
C ASP A 41 -25.24 -1.46 -0.36
N LYS A 42 -25.34 -1.11 -1.65
CA LYS A 42 -24.30 -1.45 -2.64
C LYS A 42 -22.96 -0.81 -2.31
N LEU A 43 -22.96 0.42 -1.83
CA LEU A 43 -21.73 1.13 -1.45
C LEU A 43 -21.03 0.43 -0.27
N ILE A 44 -21.79 0.00 0.75
CA ILE A 44 -21.25 -0.76 1.88
C ILE A 44 -20.68 -2.10 1.41
N GLN A 45 -21.39 -2.84 0.56
CA GLN A 45 -20.88 -4.10 -0.01
C GLN A 45 -19.58 -3.90 -0.79
N PHE A 46 -19.48 -2.82 -1.57
CA PHE A 46 -18.26 -2.47 -2.30
C PHE A 46 -17.08 -2.14 -1.37
N LEU A 47 -17.32 -1.39 -0.28
CA LEU A 47 -16.29 -1.08 0.71
C LEU A 47 -15.80 -2.34 1.44
N LEU A 48 -16.70 -3.25 1.79
CA LEU A 48 -16.34 -4.54 2.41
C LEU A 48 -15.51 -5.40 1.45
N TYR A 49 -15.87 -5.43 0.17
CA TYR A 49 -15.09 -6.11 -0.86
C TYR A 49 -13.69 -5.52 -1.00
N LEU A 50 -13.56 -4.19 -1.03
CA LEU A 50 -12.26 -3.51 -1.08
C LEU A 50 -11.38 -3.85 0.13
N LEU A 51 -11.98 -3.90 1.32
CA LEU A 51 -11.27 -4.27 2.55
C LEU A 51 -10.75 -5.71 2.46
N ASP A 52 -11.56 -6.63 1.98
CA ASP A 52 -11.17 -8.04 1.81
C ASP A 52 -10.02 -8.19 0.81
N VAL A 53 -10.09 -7.49 -0.33
CA VAL A 53 -8.99 -7.46 -1.31
C VAL A 53 -7.71 -6.90 -0.69
N HIS A 54 -7.80 -5.83 0.09
CA HIS A 54 -6.63 -5.25 0.77
C HIS A 54 -6.00 -6.25 1.75
N LEU A 55 -6.81 -6.95 2.54
CA LEU A 55 -6.34 -7.98 3.47
C LEU A 55 -5.67 -9.15 2.75
N ILE A 56 -6.23 -9.59 1.63
CA ILE A 56 -5.66 -10.67 0.81
C ILE A 56 -4.33 -10.23 0.20
N VAL A 57 -4.24 -9.01 -0.34
CA VAL A 57 -3.03 -8.46 -0.94
C VAL A 57 -1.93 -8.29 0.10
N ASP A 58 -2.23 -7.70 1.25
CA ASP A 58 -1.28 -7.54 2.34
C ASP A 58 -0.82 -8.91 2.88
N GLY A 59 -1.75 -9.85 3.03
CA GLY A 59 -1.43 -11.23 3.42
C GLY A 59 -0.49 -11.89 2.42
N PHE A 60 -0.75 -11.72 1.13
CA PHE A 60 0.10 -12.25 0.07
C PHE A 60 1.49 -11.63 0.09
N ILE A 61 1.61 -10.29 0.16
CA ILE A 61 2.89 -9.58 0.23
C ILE A 61 3.69 -10.02 1.46
N ASN A 62 3.05 -10.12 2.63
CA ASN A 62 3.70 -10.56 3.86
C ASN A 62 4.15 -12.02 3.79
N SER A 63 3.41 -12.89 3.09
CA SER A 63 3.81 -14.28 2.89
C SER A 63 5.04 -14.42 1.97
N GLN A 64 5.18 -13.50 1.00
CA GLN A 64 6.23 -13.54 -0.02
C GLN A 64 7.46 -12.68 0.32
N ILE A 65 7.41 -11.88 1.39
CA ILE A 65 8.52 -11.02 1.83
C ILE A 65 9.82 -11.81 2.03
N ASN A 66 9.72 -13.04 2.54
CA ASN A 66 10.87 -13.92 2.76
C ASN A 66 11.45 -14.45 1.43
N GLU A 67 10.62 -14.67 0.42
CA GLU A 67 11.07 -15.12 -0.90
C GLU A 67 11.72 -13.96 -1.67
N ILE A 68 11.14 -12.75 -1.59
CA ILE A 68 11.70 -11.53 -2.18
C ILE A 68 13.09 -11.23 -1.60
N GLN A 69 13.25 -11.30 -0.28
CA GLN A 69 14.56 -11.10 0.38
C GLN A 69 15.60 -12.17 0.00
N ARG A 70 15.17 -13.38 -0.33
CA ARG A 70 16.04 -14.46 -0.81
C ARG A 70 16.37 -14.34 -2.30
N MET A 71 15.59 -13.58 -3.05
CA MET A 71 15.80 -13.37 -4.49
C MET A 71 16.97 -12.43 -4.77
N ASP A 72 17.18 -11.40 -3.96
CA ASP A 72 18.32 -10.46 -4.07
C ASP A 72 19.71 -11.15 -4.06
N PRO A 73 20.07 -11.99 -3.07
CA PRO A 73 21.36 -12.67 -3.07
C PRO A 73 21.47 -13.71 -4.20
N LEU A 74 20.35 -14.30 -4.62
CA LEU A 74 20.31 -15.25 -5.74
C LEU A 74 20.60 -14.53 -7.07
N MET A 75 19.99 -13.37 -7.29
CA MET A 75 20.27 -12.52 -8.46
C MET A 75 21.73 -12.06 -8.46
N GLN A 76 22.27 -11.61 -7.32
CA GLN A 76 23.69 -11.23 -7.21
C GLN A 76 24.66 -12.39 -7.51
N SER A 77 24.24 -13.64 -7.32
CA SER A 77 25.03 -14.83 -7.66
C SER A 77 25.00 -15.20 -9.14
N MET A 78 23.97 -14.75 -9.87
CA MET A 78 23.83 -14.97 -11.32
C MET A 78 24.55 -13.93 -12.17
N TRP A 79 24.89 -12.76 -11.59
CA TRP A 79 25.82 -11.84 -12.22
C TRP A 79 27.24 -12.37 -12.07
N PRO A 80 28.00 -12.56 -13.16
CA PRO A 80 29.41 -12.84 -13.05
C PRO A 80 30.05 -11.64 -12.33
N LYS A 81 30.52 -11.87 -11.10
CA LYS A 81 31.34 -10.87 -10.40
C LYS A 81 32.51 -10.54 -11.33
N PRO A 82 32.81 -9.27 -11.61
CA PRO A 82 33.99 -8.93 -12.39
C PRO A 82 35.16 -9.63 -11.71
N SER A 83 35.86 -10.44 -12.49
CA SER A 83 37.02 -11.16 -11.98
C SER A 83 37.94 -10.13 -11.34
N ARG A 84 38.48 -10.45 -10.16
CA ARG A 84 39.32 -9.54 -9.35
C ARG A 84 40.54 -8.99 -10.11
N ASN A 85 40.79 -9.47 -11.33
CA ASN A 85 41.89 -9.11 -12.21
C ASN A 85 41.54 -7.99 -13.21
N GLU A 86 40.27 -7.58 -13.37
CA GLU A 86 39.90 -6.51 -14.31
C GLU A 86 39.85 -5.12 -13.67
N ILE A 87 39.63 -5.03 -12.36
CA ILE A 87 39.60 -3.73 -11.64
C ILE A 87 41.02 -3.17 -11.45
N SER A 88 42.06 -4.02 -11.41
CA SER A 88 43.46 -3.57 -11.38
C SER A 88 43.94 -2.98 -12.71
N LEU A 89 43.39 -3.41 -13.85
CA LEU A 89 43.83 -2.93 -15.17
C LEU A 89 43.21 -1.57 -15.54
N ILE A 90 42.07 -1.20 -14.96
CA ILE A 90 41.42 0.09 -15.22
C ILE A 90 42.11 1.22 -14.44
N ASN A 91 42.66 0.93 -13.24
CA ASN A 91 43.36 1.94 -12.44
C ASN A 91 44.78 2.25 -12.94
N ASP A 92 45.37 1.39 -13.76
CA ASP A 92 46.73 1.60 -14.30
C ASP A 92 46.73 2.39 -15.64
N ILE A 93 45.58 2.58 -16.29
CA ILE A 93 45.49 3.32 -17.57
C ILE A 93 45.31 4.84 -17.33
N ASP A 94 44.86 5.26 -16.14
CA ASP A 94 44.60 6.67 -15.82
C ASP A 94 45.82 7.44 -15.23
N MET A 95 47.01 6.82 -15.16
CA MET A 95 48.21 7.44 -14.54
C MET A 95 49.35 7.82 -15.52
N ASP A 96 49.16 7.71 -16.84
CA ASP A 96 50.20 8.03 -17.84
C ASP A 96 50.00 9.37 -18.60
N HIS A 97 49.22 10.29 -18.04
CA HIS A 97 49.09 11.67 -18.55
C HIS A 97 49.38 12.71 -17.48
N TYR A 98 50.66 12.82 -17.07
CA TYR A 98 51.28 14.06 -16.57
C TYR A 98 52.78 14.09 -16.88
#